data_AF-A0A5B9WD85-F1
#
_entry.id   AF-A0A5B9WD85-F1
#
_cell.length_a   1.000
_cell.length_b   1.000
_cell.length_c   1.000
_cell.angle_alpha   90.00
_cell.angle_beta   90.00
_cell.angle_gamma   90.00
#
_symmetry.space_group_name_H-M   'P 1'
#
loop_
_entity.id
_entity.type
_entity.pdbx_description
1 polymer ?
#
loop_
_entity_poly.entity_id
_entity_poly.type
_entity_poly.pdbx_seq_one_letter_code
_entity_poly.pdbx_strand_id
1 'polypeptide(L)'
;MVQDEDAAYACCSIGIGRWYWAAWGSEEDARALARPFASGYEKNSDAAEKKAIEAAGAGAKRLPAKWASAYKRGGPASDGEGAEKREKPRSRLSRPAGTAARPAAPDRPRFLYAASESDEAGSRGEVVIVKHRIVRQTAGKIYVDREPFREEEWRGREGADPSAEAPKPKTLAVDRETLRREGRFPHRGAAFYSSEEAGIRDVHAALTSRHAWCAALGVKFPCSAASIKAAYRRLARETHPDAGGDPVQFQAVERAYREALAYFSSPDDPAGLGA
;
A
#
# COMPACT_ATOMS: atom_id res chain seq x y z
N MET A 1 -40.79 47.92 8.45
CA MET A 1 -39.94 46.71 8.48
C MET A 1 -39.06 46.80 7.25
N VAL A 2 -37.84 47.32 7.42
CA VAL A 2 -36.85 47.42 6.34
C VAL A 2 -36.35 45.99 6.11
N GLN A 3 -36.54 45.44 4.92
CA GLN A 3 -35.94 44.16 4.57
C GLN A 3 -34.43 44.41 4.51
N ASP A 4 -33.65 43.73 5.35
CA ASP A 4 -32.17 43.73 5.30
C ASP A 4 -31.73 43.00 4.02
N GLU A 5 -31.86 43.68 2.86
CA GLU A 5 -31.44 43.14 1.55
C GLU A 5 -29.92 42.98 1.43
N ASP A 6 -29.16 43.53 2.38
CA ASP A 6 -27.69 43.51 2.34
C ASP A 6 -27.06 42.39 3.19
N ALA A 7 -27.84 41.64 3.95
CA ALA A 7 -27.32 40.58 4.82
C ALA A 7 -26.52 39.55 4.03
N ALA A 8 -25.43 39.06 4.62
CA ALA A 8 -24.51 38.16 3.94
C ALA A 8 -24.05 37.02 4.85
N TYR A 9 -23.81 35.83 4.29
CA TYR A 9 -23.37 34.68 5.08
C TYR A 9 -22.30 33.84 4.36
N ALA A 10 -21.47 33.13 5.12
CA ALA A 10 -20.47 32.21 4.57
C ALA A 10 -20.42 30.91 5.38
N CYS A 11 -20.13 29.79 4.71
CA CYS A 11 -19.92 28.48 5.33
C CYS A 11 -18.58 27.88 4.88
N CYS A 12 -17.85 27.20 5.77
CA CYS A 12 -16.62 26.49 5.44
C CYS A 12 -16.43 25.21 6.26
N SER A 13 -15.76 24.20 5.67
CA SER A 13 -15.33 23.00 6.39
C SER A 13 -14.10 23.30 7.26
N ILE A 14 -14.09 22.76 8.50
CA ILE A 14 -12.98 22.89 9.47
C ILE A 14 -12.31 21.54 9.73
N GLY A 15 -12.76 20.48 9.08
CA GLY A 15 -12.25 19.13 9.22
C GLY A 15 -13.30 18.10 8.86
N ILE A 16 -12.99 16.82 9.11
CA ILE A 16 -13.91 15.72 8.83
C ILE A 16 -15.15 15.87 9.73
N GLY A 17 -16.32 16.06 9.11
CA GLY A 17 -17.61 16.11 9.79
C GLY A 17 -17.90 17.39 10.60
N ARG A 18 -17.19 18.50 10.35
CA ARG A 18 -17.43 19.76 11.05
C ARG A 18 -17.40 20.96 10.11
N TRP A 19 -18.53 21.65 10.02
CA TRP A 19 -18.74 22.86 9.25
C TRP A 19 -18.93 24.05 10.17
N TYR A 20 -18.47 25.22 9.74
CA TYR A 20 -18.65 26.49 10.43
C TYR A 20 -19.37 27.46 9.52
N TRP A 21 -20.28 28.22 10.10
CA TRP A 21 -21.04 29.24 9.41
C TRP A 21 -20.99 30.57 10.18
N ALA A 22 -21.07 31.68 9.46
CA ALA A 22 -21.11 33.03 10.00
C ALA A 22 -22.03 33.91 9.14
N ALA A 23 -22.75 34.83 9.79
CA ALA A 23 -23.67 35.78 9.18
C ALA A 23 -23.36 37.22 9.62
N TRP A 24 -23.41 38.14 8.66
CA TRP A 24 -23.10 39.57 8.80
C TRP A 24 -24.27 40.41 8.29
N GLY A 25 -24.42 41.62 8.85
CA GLY A 25 -25.51 42.54 8.47
C GLY A 25 -25.35 43.09 7.06
N SER A 26 -24.12 43.15 6.56
CA SER A 26 -23.79 43.55 5.20
C SER A 26 -22.64 42.72 4.61
N GLU A 27 -22.49 42.69 3.27
CA GLU A 27 -21.28 42.18 2.62
C GLU A 27 -20.04 42.99 3.03
N GLU A 28 -20.19 44.29 3.29
CA GLU A 28 -19.08 45.17 3.67
C GLU A 28 -18.53 44.80 5.05
N ASP A 29 -19.39 44.51 6.02
CA ASP A 29 -19.00 44.02 7.35
C ASP A 29 -18.20 42.72 7.24
N ALA A 30 -18.68 41.80 6.40
CA ALA A 30 -18.00 40.54 6.18
C ALA A 30 -16.61 40.76 5.53
N ARG A 31 -16.47 41.79 4.68
CA ARG A 31 -15.21 42.11 3.96
C ARG A 31 -14.21 42.78 4.87
N ALA A 32 -14.69 43.65 5.77
CA ALA A 32 -13.94 44.23 6.86
C ALA A 32 -13.60 43.19 7.96
N LEU A 33 -14.07 41.95 7.81
CA LEU A 33 -13.94 40.88 8.80
C LEU A 33 -14.46 41.31 10.18
N ALA A 34 -15.51 42.14 10.19
CA ALA A 34 -16.23 42.53 11.38
C ALA A 34 -16.80 41.30 12.10
N ARG A 35 -17.13 41.48 13.38
CA ARG A 35 -17.74 40.40 14.18
C ARG A 35 -19.11 40.05 13.56
N PRO A 36 -19.33 38.80 13.11
CA PRO A 36 -20.62 38.35 12.63
C PRO A 36 -21.61 38.45 13.79
N PHE A 37 -22.83 38.88 13.50
CA PHE A 37 -23.87 38.95 14.53
C PHE A 37 -24.35 37.54 14.94
N ALA A 38 -24.17 36.53 14.08
CA ALA A 38 -24.42 35.13 14.37
C ALA A 38 -23.36 34.21 13.74
N SER A 39 -22.95 33.18 14.47
CA SER A 39 -22.08 32.13 13.94
C SER A 39 -22.23 30.82 14.72
N GLY A 40 -21.84 29.70 14.12
CA GLY A 40 -22.01 28.39 14.74
C GLY A 40 -21.29 27.25 14.01
N TYR A 41 -21.44 26.05 14.55
CA TYR A 41 -20.90 24.82 13.97
C TYR A 41 -22.00 23.81 13.69
N GLU A 42 -21.87 23.08 12.60
CA GLU A 42 -22.81 22.04 12.20
C GLU A 42 -22.10 20.78 11.68
N LYS A 43 -22.81 19.65 11.67
CA LYS A 43 -22.26 18.34 11.30
C LYS A 43 -22.03 18.17 9.80
N ASN A 44 -22.77 18.91 8.96
CA ASN A 44 -22.69 18.85 7.51
C ASN A 44 -22.90 20.24 6.88
N SER A 45 -22.64 20.36 5.58
CA SER A 45 -22.74 21.62 4.83
C SER A 45 -24.16 22.17 4.82
N ASP A 46 -25.15 21.31 4.58
CA ASP A 46 -26.54 21.74 4.39
C ASP A 46 -27.15 22.28 5.69
N ALA A 47 -26.84 21.67 6.84
CA ALA A 47 -27.25 22.18 8.14
C ALA A 47 -26.58 23.52 8.46
N ALA A 48 -25.29 23.68 8.12
CA ALA A 48 -24.57 24.94 8.30
C ALA A 48 -25.19 26.06 7.46
N GLU A 49 -25.49 25.77 6.19
CA GLU A 49 -26.12 26.71 5.26
C GLU A 49 -27.53 27.08 5.71
N LYS A 50 -28.35 26.10 6.11
CA LYS A 50 -29.69 26.35 6.65
C LYS A 50 -29.67 27.26 7.88
N LYS A 51 -28.74 27.03 8.82
CA LYS A 51 -28.58 27.87 10.02
C LYS A 51 -28.08 29.27 9.70
N ALA A 52 -27.20 29.39 8.71
CA ALA A 52 -26.72 30.68 8.24
C ALA A 52 -27.84 31.51 7.60
N ILE A 53 -28.68 30.89 6.77
CA ILE A 53 -29.85 31.53 6.14
C ILE A 53 -30.91 31.87 7.19
N GLU A 54 -31.17 30.99 8.16
CA GLU A 54 -32.09 31.26 9.28
C GLU A 54 -31.66 32.50 10.08
N ALA A 55 -30.35 32.68 10.26
CA ALA A 55 -29.80 33.84 10.97
C ALA A 55 -29.72 35.10 10.10
N ALA A 56 -29.35 34.98 8.83
CA ALA A 56 -29.15 36.10 7.91
C ALA A 56 -30.42 36.58 7.21
N GLY A 57 -31.48 35.77 7.21
CA GLY A 57 -32.69 36.00 6.44
C GLY A 57 -32.63 35.32 5.06
N ALA A 58 -33.80 34.99 4.52
CA ALA A 58 -33.93 34.24 3.27
C ALA A 58 -33.37 34.97 2.03
N GLY A 59 -33.22 36.30 2.08
CA GLY A 59 -32.63 37.13 1.03
C GLY A 59 -31.11 37.30 1.13
N ALA A 60 -30.45 36.70 2.14
CA ALA A 60 -29.05 36.95 2.38
C ALA A 60 -28.14 36.41 1.27
N LYS A 61 -27.12 37.20 0.92
CA LYS A 61 -26.15 36.84 -0.11
C LYS A 61 -25.15 35.81 0.42
N ARG A 62 -25.02 34.70 -0.29
CA ARG A 62 -23.99 33.69 -0.01
C ARG A 62 -22.61 34.18 -0.45
N LEU A 63 -21.70 34.30 0.50
CA LEU A 63 -20.30 34.69 0.29
C LEU A 63 -19.38 33.47 0.13
N PRO A 64 -18.17 33.66 -0.44
CA PRO A 64 -17.20 32.58 -0.60
C PRO A 64 -16.71 31.99 0.74
N ALA A 65 -16.52 30.67 0.79
CA ALA A 65 -16.11 29.93 1.99
C ALA A 65 -14.83 30.46 2.68
N LYS A 66 -13.93 31.12 1.94
CA LYS A 66 -12.71 31.73 2.48
C LYS A 66 -12.99 32.79 3.56
N TRP A 67 -14.16 33.43 3.55
CA TRP A 67 -14.53 34.49 4.49
C TRP A 67 -14.82 33.92 5.89
N ALA A 68 -15.65 32.87 5.96
CA ALA A 68 -15.85 32.11 7.19
C ALA A 68 -14.54 31.50 7.72
N SER A 69 -13.67 31.02 6.82
CA SER A 69 -12.37 30.46 7.17
C SER A 69 -11.38 31.50 7.69
N ALA A 70 -11.39 32.72 7.13
CA ALA A 70 -10.55 33.84 7.54
C ALA A 70 -10.95 34.33 8.93
N TYR A 71 -12.26 34.57 9.16
CA TYR A 71 -12.77 34.96 10.46
C TYR A 71 -12.41 33.93 11.56
N LYS A 72 -12.62 32.64 11.28
CA LYS A 72 -12.29 31.54 12.22
C LYS A 72 -10.79 31.40 12.50
N ARG A 73 -9.91 31.78 11.56
CA ARG A 73 -8.46 31.71 11.74
C ARG A 73 -7.88 32.87 12.56
N GLY A 74 -8.74 33.78 13.01
CA GLY A 74 -8.37 34.98 13.76
C GLY A 74 -8.54 36.19 12.87
N GLY A 75 -9.79 36.66 12.75
CA GLY A 75 -10.11 37.93 12.11
C GLY A 75 -9.20 39.08 12.59
N PRO A 76 -9.24 40.24 11.91
CA PRO A 76 -8.36 41.37 12.15
C PRO A 76 -8.43 41.72 13.63
N ALA A 77 -7.25 42.01 14.15
CA ALA A 77 -6.91 42.12 15.55
C ALA A 77 -8.07 42.64 16.42
N SER A 78 -8.36 41.86 17.46
CA SER A 78 -8.86 42.41 18.71
C SER A 78 -7.85 43.46 19.21
N ASP A 79 -7.91 44.68 18.69
CA ASP A 79 -7.28 45.88 19.27
C ASP A 79 -8.10 46.37 20.48
N GLY A 80 -8.53 45.43 21.33
CA GLY A 80 -9.13 45.69 22.61
C GLY A 80 -8.04 45.61 23.68
N GLU A 81 -7.44 46.75 23.99
CA GLU A 81 -6.77 46.98 25.27
C GLU A 81 -7.70 46.53 26.40
N GLY A 82 -7.28 45.55 27.20
CA GLY A 82 -8.03 45.08 28.36
C GLY A 82 -8.33 43.59 28.44
N ALA A 83 -7.89 42.78 27.47
CA ALA A 83 -7.90 41.32 27.63
C ALA A 83 -6.72 40.87 28.50
N GLU A 84 -6.96 40.79 29.82
CA GLU A 84 -6.17 39.97 30.74
C GLU A 84 -5.75 38.67 30.06
N LYS A 85 -4.49 38.27 30.24
CA LYS A 85 -3.91 37.02 29.75
C LYS A 85 -4.71 35.83 30.29
N ARG A 86 -5.85 35.54 29.69
CA ARG A 86 -6.56 34.29 29.86
C ARG A 86 -5.66 33.24 29.24
N GLU A 87 -4.94 32.54 30.09
CA GLU A 87 -4.17 31.36 29.72
C GLU A 87 -5.07 30.49 28.84
N LYS A 88 -4.71 30.40 27.56
CA LYS A 88 -5.41 29.52 26.62
C LYS A 88 -5.46 28.15 27.30
N PRO A 89 -6.63 27.53 27.53
CA PRO A 89 -6.69 26.18 28.06
C PRO A 89 -5.90 25.34 27.07
N ARG A 90 -4.71 24.90 27.50
CA ARG A 90 -3.84 24.02 26.74
C ARG A 90 -4.72 22.86 26.33
N SER A 91 -5.07 22.79 25.05
CA SER A 91 -5.84 21.68 24.55
C SER A 91 -5.01 20.44 24.92
N ARG A 92 -5.62 19.51 25.64
CA ARG A 92 -5.01 18.23 26.07
C ARG A 92 -4.59 17.34 24.87
N LEU A 93 -4.62 17.87 23.65
CA LEU A 93 -4.20 17.27 22.39
C LEU A 93 -2.87 17.81 21.86
N SER A 94 -2.29 18.84 22.49
CA SER A 94 -0.87 19.16 22.34
C SER A 94 -0.07 18.11 23.13
N ARG A 95 0.08 16.94 22.52
CA ARG A 95 0.98 15.88 22.96
C ARG A 95 2.36 16.52 23.20
N PRO A 96 3.01 16.33 24.36
CA PRO A 96 4.31 16.91 24.63
C PRO A 96 5.31 16.39 23.59
N ALA A 97 5.82 17.29 22.74
CA ALA A 97 7.09 17.06 22.06
C ALA A 97 8.18 17.15 23.14
N GLY A 98 8.41 16.06 23.86
CA GLY A 98 9.29 16.11 25.03
C GLY A 98 9.52 14.82 25.80
N THR A 99 8.99 13.66 25.38
CA THR A 99 9.65 12.41 25.75
C THR A 99 10.88 12.29 24.87
N ALA A 100 12.05 12.58 25.47
CA ALA A 100 13.34 12.22 24.92
C ALA A 100 13.23 10.85 24.27
N ALA A 101 13.38 10.80 22.95
CA ALA A 101 13.27 9.58 22.18
C ALA A 101 14.28 8.61 22.79
N ARG A 102 13.77 7.61 23.52
CA ARG A 102 14.51 6.40 23.86
C ARG A 102 15.29 6.04 22.59
N PRO A 103 16.62 5.90 22.63
CA PRO A 103 17.42 5.69 21.43
C PRO A 103 16.76 4.57 20.66
N ALA A 104 16.19 4.92 19.51
CA ALA A 104 15.46 3.99 18.69
C ALA A 104 16.46 2.87 18.42
N ALA A 105 16.13 1.65 18.87
CA ALA A 105 16.92 0.49 18.51
C ALA A 105 17.16 0.59 16.99
N PRO A 106 18.40 0.32 16.52
CA PRO A 106 18.74 0.51 15.11
C PRO A 106 17.64 -0.15 14.28
N ASP A 107 17.01 0.66 13.44
CA ASP A 107 15.79 0.30 12.74
C ASP A 107 16.11 -0.94 11.91
N ARG A 108 15.63 -2.10 12.37
CA ARG A 108 15.95 -3.39 11.73
C ARG A 108 15.50 -3.26 10.28
N PRO A 109 16.38 -3.50 9.29
CA PRO A 109 16.01 -3.35 7.90
C PRO A 109 14.80 -4.24 7.62
N ARG A 110 13.79 -3.65 6.97
CA ARG A 110 12.57 -4.35 6.57
C ARG A 110 12.63 -4.62 5.08
N PHE A 111 12.06 -5.74 4.65
CA PHE A 111 12.19 -6.21 3.28
C PHE A 111 10.82 -6.50 2.65
N LEU A 112 10.76 -6.37 1.33
CA LEU A 112 9.86 -7.15 0.48
C LEU A 112 10.68 -8.20 -0.27
N TYR A 113 10.01 -9.23 -0.74
CA TYR A 113 10.67 -10.39 -1.36
C TYR A 113 10.17 -10.53 -2.78
N ALA A 114 11.07 -10.65 -3.74
CA ALA A 114 10.74 -11.11 -5.08
C ALA A 114 11.02 -12.61 -5.14
N ALA A 115 10.08 -13.38 -5.68
CA ALA A 115 10.22 -14.83 -5.83
C ALA A 115 10.06 -15.23 -7.30
N SER A 116 10.96 -16.07 -7.79
CA SER A 116 10.94 -16.63 -9.14
C SER A 116 11.41 -18.07 -9.13
N GLU A 117 11.11 -18.81 -10.20
CA GLU A 117 11.79 -20.09 -10.49
C GLU A 117 13.28 -19.82 -10.71
N SER A 118 14.14 -20.77 -10.32
CA SER A 118 15.57 -20.71 -10.63
C SER A 118 15.82 -20.93 -12.12
N ASP A 119 16.62 -20.05 -12.72
CA ASP A 119 17.12 -20.18 -14.09
C ASP A 119 18.43 -21.01 -14.16
N GLU A 120 18.94 -21.47 -13.02
CA GLU A 120 20.19 -22.24 -12.98
C GLU A 120 19.99 -23.66 -13.51
N ALA A 121 20.89 -24.09 -14.39
CA ALA A 121 20.89 -25.45 -14.93
C ALA A 121 21.02 -26.48 -13.80
N GLY A 122 20.01 -27.35 -13.67
CA GLY A 122 19.94 -28.36 -12.62
C GLY A 122 19.12 -27.97 -11.39
N SER A 123 18.74 -26.69 -11.25
CA SER A 123 17.92 -26.18 -10.14
C SER A 123 16.48 -25.90 -10.57
N ARG A 124 16.03 -26.51 -11.68
CA ARG A 124 14.66 -26.33 -12.18
C ARG A 124 13.62 -26.73 -11.14
N GLY A 125 12.60 -25.90 -10.99
CA GLY A 125 11.57 -26.08 -9.98
C GLY A 125 11.96 -25.64 -8.58
N GLU A 126 13.21 -25.24 -8.35
CA GLU A 126 13.61 -24.52 -7.14
C GLU A 126 13.17 -23.05 -7.23
N VAL A 127 12.89 -22.45 -6.08
CA VAL A 127 12.46 -21.05 -5.98
C VAL A 127 13.60 -20.21 -5.47
N VAL A 128 13.98 -19.19 -6.25
CA VAL A 128 14.93 -18.17 -5.85
C VAL A 128 14.18 -17.02 -5.21
N ILE A 129 14.64 -16.61 -4.02
CA ILE A 129 14.09 -15.49 -3.27
C ILE A 129 15.10 -14.36 -3.22
N VAL A 130 14.71 -13.20 -3.73
CA VAL A 130 15.51 -11.98 -3.75
C VAL A 130 14.92 -10.98 -2.77
N LYS A 131 15.73 -10.51 -1.81
CA LYS A 131 15.30 -9.55 -0.79
C LYS A 131 15.47 -8.12 -1.32
N HIS A 132 14.47 -7.28 -1.12
CA HIS A 132 14.50 -5.86 -1.50
C HIS A 132 14.22 -5.00 -0.27
N ARG A 133 15.15 -4.09 0.06
CA ARG A 133 15.04 -3.25 1.26
C ARG A 133 13.92 -2.23 1.11
N ILE A 134 13.11 -2.07 2.15
CA ILE A 134 12.13 -1.01 2.24
C ILE A 134 12.83 0.29 2.66
N VAL A 135 12.82 1.28 1.77
CA VAL A 135 13.45 2.59 1.98
C VAL A 135 12.50 3.56 2.70
N ARG A 136 11.21 3.51 2.37
CA ARG A 136 10.19 4.40 2.98
C ARG A 136 8.82 3.74 2.97
N GLN A 137 8.04 3.97 4.02
CA GLN A 137 6.64 3.57 4.07
C GLN A 137 5.73 4.78 4.26
N THR A 138 4.61 4.78 3.56
CA THR A 138 3.51 5.75 3.73
C THR A 138 2.21 4.99 4.01
N ALA A 139 1.11 5.71 4.19
CA ALA A 139 -0.19 5.08 4.40
C ALA A 139 -0.59 4.17 3.22
N GLY A 140 -0.38 4.62 1.97
CA GLY A 140 -0.79 3.89 0.77
C GLY A 140 0.32 3.18 0.01
N LYS A 141 1.60 3.54 0.22
CA LYS A 141 2.72 3.02 -0.59
C LYS A 141 3.89 2.56 0.27
N ILE A 142 4.54 1.49 -0.18
CA ILE A 142 5.83 0.99 0.28
C ILE A 142 6.85 1.29 -0.81
N TYR A 143 7.89 2.05 -0.51
CA TYR A 143 8.99 2.32 -1.43
C TYR A 143 10.12 1.34 -1.13
N VAL A 144 10.44 0.48 -2.10
CA VAL A 144 11.53 -0.50 -2.01
C VAL A 144 12.67 -0.14 -2.91
N ASP A 145 13.87 -0.55 -2.52
CA ASP A 145 15.05 -0.47 -3.37
C ASP A 145 14.85 -1.36 -4.60
N ARG A 146 15.18 -0.85 -5.79
CA ARG A 146 15.06 -1.64 -7.03
C ARG A 146 16.15 -2.70 -7.13
N GLU A 147 17.30 -2.45 -6.51
CA GLU A 147 18.40 -3.40 -6.49
C GLU A 147 18.20 -4.44 -5.38
N PRO A 148 18.56 -5.71 -5.62
CA PRO A 148 18.61 -6.74 -4.60
C PRO A 148 19.44 -6.30 -3.40
N PHE A 149 18.95 -6.54 -2.20
CA PHE A 149 19.69 -6.29 -0.98
C PHE A 149 20.84 -7.30 -0.83
N ARG A 150 22.06 -6.79 -0.75
CA ARG A 150 23.28 -7.56 -0.47
C ARG A 150 23.74 -7.29 0.95
N GLU A 151 23.87 -8.35 1.74
CA GLU A 151 24.20 -8.22 3.16
C GLU A 151 25.64 -7.75 3.37
N GLU A 152 26.58 -8.14 2.49
CA GLU A 152 27.98 -7.74 2.59
C GLU A 152 28.15 -6.21 2.41
N GLU A 153 27.46 -5.64 1.43
CA GLU A 153 27.50 -4.19 1.16
C GLU A 153 26.91 -3.38 2.32
N TRP A 154 25.92 -3.94 3.01
CA TRP A 154 25.31 -3.30 4.18
C TRP A 154 26.24 -3.33 5.40
N ARG A 155 26.86 -4.47 5.70
CA ARG A 155 27.82 -4.60 6.81
C ARG A 155 29.05 -3.70 6.61
N GLY A 156 29.52 -3.54 5.37
CA GLY A 156 30.65 -2.67 5.05
C GLY A 156 30.38 -1.17 5.30
N ARG A 157 29.12 -0.73 5.27
CA ARG A 157 28.75 0.68 5.52
C ARG A 157 28.74 1.08 6.99
N GLU A 158 28.74 0.13 7.92
CA GLU A 158 28.69 0.43 9.36
C GLU A 158 29.98 1.11 9.88
N GLY A 159 31.01 1.26 9.03
CA GLY A 159 32.20 2.07 9.28
C GLY A 159 32.61 3.00 8.14
N ALA A 160 31.77 3.17 7.11
CA ALA A 160 32.09 4.04 5.97
C ALA A 160 31.82 5.51 6.30
N ASP A 161 32.69 6.41 5.82
CA ASP A 161 32.56 7.86 6.01
C ASP A 161 31.19 8.35 5.48
N PRO A 162 30.33 8.95 6.33
CA PRO A 162 29.01 9.43 5.93
C PRO A 162 29.04 10.56 4.88
N SER A 163 30.21 11.15 4.59
CA SER A 163 30.39 12.17 3.57
C SER A 163 30.52 11.63 2.14
N ALA A 164 30.76 10.33 1.95
CA ALA A 164 30.74 9.73 0.63
C ALA A 164 29.31 9.72 0.09
N GLU A 165 29.04 10.59 -0.90
CA GLU A 165 27.72 10.81 -1.50
C GLU A 165 27.18 9.51 -2.10
N ALA A 166 26.42 8.74 -1.31
CA ALA A 166 25.86 7.48 -1.76
C ALA A 166 24.90 7.76 -2.93
N PRO A 167 24.98 6.98 -4.03
CA PRO A 167 24.07 7.14 -5.15
C PRO A 167 22.63 7.05 -4.67
N LYS A 168 21.79 8.00 -5.10
CA LYS A 168 20.38 8.06 -4.72
C LYS A 168 19.70 6.74 -5.14
N PRO A 169 19.20 5.92 -4.20
CA PRO A 169 18.66 4.61 -4.52
C PRO A 169 17.47 4.77 -5.46
N LYS A 170 17.47 4.02 -6.57
CA LYS A 170 16.33 3.99 -7.47
C LYS A 170 15.22 3.21 -6.75
N THR A 171 14.16 3.90 -6.36
CA THR A 171 13.06 3.27 -5.61
C THR A 171 11.93 2.81 -6.52
N LEU A 172 11.28 1.71 -6.15
CA LEU A 172 10.03 1.21 -6.70
C LEU A 172 8.90 1.47 -5.69
N ALA A 173 7.80 2.06 -6.14
CA ALA A 173 6.61 2.24 -5.32
C ALA A 173 5.67 1.04 -5.47
N VAL A 174 5.51 0.28 -4.38
CA VAL A 174 4.57 -0.83 -4.23
C VAL A 174 3.30 -0.32 -3.55
N ASP A 175 2.14 -0.59 -4.16
CA ASP A 175 0.86 -0.27 -3.56
C ASP A 175 0.58 -1.18 -2.37
N ARG A 176 0.36 -0.59 -1.19
CA ARG A 176 0.22 -1.33 0.07
C ARG A 176 -1.12 -2.05 0.16
N GLU A 177 -2.17 -1.49 -0.43
CA GLU A 177 -3.51 -2.08 -0.39
C GLU A 177 -3.58 -3.29 -1.31
N THR A 178 -3.05 -3.17 -2.53
CA THR A 178 -2.91 -4.30 -3.47
C THR A 178 -2.10 -5.42 -2.85
N LEU A 179 -0.91 -5.12 -2.30
CA LEU A 179 -0.06 -6.13 -1.67
C LEU A 179 -0.78 -6.85 -0.51
N ARG A 180 -1.57 -6.13 0.28
CA ARG A 180 -2.33 -6.71 1.39
C ARG A 180 -3.51 -7.55 0.91
N ARG A 181 -4.23 -7.08 -0.10
CA ARG A 181 -5.44 -7.74 -0.61
C ARG A 181 -5.12 -8.99 -1.41
N GLU A 182 -4.11 -8.91 -2.26
CA GLU A 182 -3.74 -9.98 -3.21
C GLU A 182 -2.61 -10.86 -2.67
N GLY A 183 -1.93 -10.44 -1.60
CA GLY A 183 -0.77 -11.13 -1.05
C GLY A 183 0.51 -10.98 -1.90
N ARG A 184 0.40 -10.32 -3.06
CA ARG A 184 1.50 -10.07 -3.99
C ARG A 184 1.31 -8.75 -4.74
N PHE A 185 2.39 -8.23 -5.31
CA PHE A 185 2.36 -7.06 -6.19
C PHE A 185 3.18 -7.33 -7.46
N PRO A 186 2.54 -7.41 -8.65
CA PRO A 186 3.23 -7.67 -9.90
C PRO A 186 3.99 -6.43 -10.40
N HIS A 187 5.22 -6.60 -10.87
CA HIS A 187 6.04 -5.55 -11.46
C HIS A 187 7.10 -6.12 -12.43
N ARG A 188 7.04 -5.69 -13.70
CA ARG A 188 8.06 -6.01 -14.75
C ARG A 188 8.44 -7.50 -14.84
N GLY A 189 7.45 -8.38 -14.81
CA GLY A 189 7.67 -9.83 -14.91
C GLY A 189 8.04 -10.52 -13.59
N ALA A 190 8.25 -9.77 -12.51
CA ALA A 190 8.39 -10.31 -11.16
C ALA A 190 7.15 -10.00 -10.30
N ALA A 191 7.02 -10.68 -9.17
CA ALA A 191 6.03 -10.35 -8.14
C ALA A 191 6.72 -10.14 -6.79
N PHE A 192 6.27 -9.13 -6.06
CA PHE A 192 6.75 -8.79 -4.72
C PHE A 192 5.80 -9.31 -3.65
N TYR A 193 6.35 -9.83 -2.56
CA TYR A 193 5.63 -10.46 -1.45
C TYR A 193 6.05 -9.84 -0.11
N SER A 194 5.15 -9.90 0.87
CA SER A 194 5.41 -9.43 2.23
C SER A 194 6.27 -10.39 3.06
N SER A 195 6.39 -11.65 2.66
CA SER A 195 7.25 -12.66 3.30
C SER A 195 7.83 -13.63 2.26
N GLU A 196 8.92 -14.31 2.62
CA GLU A 196 9.58 -15.32 1.78
C GLU A 196 8.64 -16.48 1.49
N GLU A 197 7.94 -16.97 2.51
CA GLU A 197 7.03 -18.12 2.44
C GLU A 197 5.82 -17.84 1.56
N ALA A 198 5.35 -16.58 1.50
CA ALA A 198 4.29 -16.19 0.57
C ALA A 198 4.76 -16.31 -0.88
N GLY A 199 5.98 -15.84 -1.17
CA GLY A 199 6.59 -15.96 -2.49
C GLY A 199 6.82 -17.40 -2.91
N ILE A 200 7.41 -18.23 -2.04
CA ILE A 200 7.66 -19.66 -2.29
C ILE A 200 6.35 -20.38 -2.63
N ARG A 201 5.29 -20.15 -1.85
CA ARG A 201 3.98 -20.78 -2.09
C ARG A 201 3.36 -20.35 -3.42
N ASP A 202 3.38 -19.07 -3.77
CA ASP A 202 2.81 -18.59 -5.03
C ASP A 202 3.55 -19.19 -6.23
N VAL A 203 4.89 -19.20 -6.20
CA VAL A 203 5.71 -19.78 -7.27
C VAL A 203 5.46 -21.29 -7.39
N HIS A 204 5.47 -22.05 -6.30
CA HIS A 204 5.16 -23.48 -6.35
C HIS A 204 3.74 -23.77 -6.87
N ALA A 205 2.76 -22.96 -6.49
CA ALA A 205 1.39 -23.08 -7.00
C ALA A 205 1.33 -22.79 -8.51
N ALA A 206 2.03 -21.75 -8.97
CA ALA A 206 2.14 -21.41 -10.39
C ALA A 206 2.82 -22.54 -11.18
N LEU A 207 3.94 -23.08 -10.70
CA LEU A 207 4.64 -24.21 -11.31
C LEU A 207 3.75 -25.46 -11.40
N THR A 208 3.07 -25.79 -10.30
CA THR A 208 2.14 -26.93 -10.24
C THR A 208 0.99 -26.77 -11.25
N SER A 209 0.49 -25.54 -11.43
CA SER A 209 -0.61 -25.25 -12.36
C SER A 209 -0.15 -25.20 -13.83
N ARG A 210 1.09 -24.79 -14.08
CA ARG A 210 1.69 -24.70 -15.42
C ARG A 210 1.93 -26.08 -16.04
N HIS A 211 2.18 -27.09 -15.23
CA HIS A 211 2.58 -28.42 -15.68
C HIS A 211 1.45 -29.45 -15.53
N ALA A 212 0.80 -29.81 -16.65
CA ALA A 212 -0.30 -30.78 -16.66
C ALA A 212 0.08 -32.15 -16.06
N TRP A 213 1.34 -32.56 -16.19
CA TRP A 213 1.85 -33.80 -15.59
C TRP A 213 1.79 -33.80 -14.05
N CYS A 214 1.77 -32.63 -13.38
CA CYS A 214 1.57 -32.57 -11.93
C CYS A 214 0.20 -33.14 -11.53
N ALA A 215 -0.85 -32.75 -12.24
CA ALA A 215 -2.20 -33.25 -12.00
C ALA A 215 -2.32 -34.74 -12.34
N ALA A 216 -1.78 -35.16 -13.48
CA ALA A 216 -1.84 -36.55 -13.93
C ALA A 216 -1.08 -37.53 -13.00
N LEU A 217 0.04 -37.10 -12.43
CA LEU A 217 0.83 -37.91 -11.49
C LEU A 217 0.42 -37.72 -10.01
N GLY A 218 -0.45 -36.74 -9.72
CA GLY A 218 -0.83 -36.39 -8.35
C GLY A 218 0.33 -35.85 -7.51
N VAL A 219 1.19 -35.04 -8.12
CA VAL A 219 2.36 -34.41 -7.46
C VAL A 219 2.23 -32.88 -7.46
N LYS A 220 2.95 -32.20 -6.56
CA LYS A 220 2.98 -30.74 -6.44
C LYS A 220 4.41 -30.27 -6.16
N PHE A 221 4.75 -29.03 -6.54
CA PHE A 221 6.03 -28.44 -6.16
C PHE A 221 6.07 -28.12 -4.65
N PRO A 222 7.22 -28.27 -3.98
CA PRO A 222 8.48 -28.76 -4.52
C PRO A 222 8.44 -30.28 -4.73
N CYS A 223 8.88 -30.76 -5.89
CA CYS A 223 8.97 -32.19 -6.19
C CYS A 223 10.32 -32.54 -6.82
N SER A 224 10.82 -33.73 -6.53
CA SER A 224 12.08 -34.26 -7.09
C SER A 224 11.81 -35.34 -8.13
N ALA A 225 12.80 -35.61 -9.00
CA ALA A 225 12.73 -36.72 -9.95
C ALA A 225 12.44 -38.07 -9.26
N ALA A 226 12.94 -38.26 -8.03
CA ALA A 226 12.64 -39.45 -7.22
C ALA A 226 11.16 -39.53 -6.82
N SER A 227 10.57 -38.40 -6.40
CA SER A 227 9.14 -38.33 -6.05
C SER A 227 8.23 -38.59 -7.27
N ILE A 228 8.63 -38.09 -8.45
CA ILE A 228 7.95 -38.34 -9.73
C ILE A 228 8.00 -39.83 -10.08
N LYS A 229 9.19 -40.45 -10.00
CA LYS A 229 9.36 -41.90 -10.22
C LYS A 229 8.53 -42.74 -9.24
N ALA A 230 8.41 -42.31 -7.98
CA ALA A 230 7.59 -42.99 -6.99
C ALA A 230 6.09 -42.88 -7.33
N ALA A 231 5.62 -41.69 -7.68
CA ALA A 231 4.23 -41.46 -8.08
C ALA A 231 3.86 -42.25 -9.34
N TYR A 232 4.73 -42.22 -10.35
CA TYR A 232 4.58 -43.04 -11.56
C TYR A 232 4.49 -44.52 -11.24
N ARG A 233 5.42 -45.08 -10.45
CA ARG A 233 5.39 -46.51 -10.10
C ARG A 233 4.14 -46.94 -9.33
N ARG A 234 3.54 -46.05 -8.54
CA ARG A 234 2.27 -46.31 -7.86
C ARG A 234 1.13 -46.37 -8.89
N LEU A 235 0.96 -45.29 -9.66
CA LEU A 235 -0.12 -45.20 -10.65
C LEU A 235 -0.01 -46.27 -11.74
N ALA A 236 1.21 -46.55 -12.22
CA ALA A 236 1.47 -47.57 -13.23
C ALA A 236 1.03 -48.97 -12.77
N ARG A 237 1.14 -49.31 -11.48
CA ARG A 237 0.64 -50.59 -10.95
C ARG A 237 -0.89 -50.61 -10.86
N GLU A 238 -1.49 -49.49 -10.50
CA GLU A 238 -2.94 -49.35 -10.35
C GLU A 238 -3.65 -49.37 -11.71
N THR A 239 -3.07 -48.76 -12.74
CA THR A 239 -3.68 -48.63 -14.06
C THR A 239 -3.13 -49.63 -15.09
N HIS A 240 -2.28 -50.59 -14.70
CA HIS A 240 -1.64 -51.51 -15.65
C HIS A 240 -2.68 -52.40 -16.35
N PRO A 241 -2.66 -52.54 -17.69
CA PRO A 241 -3.62 -53.40 -18.40
C PRO A 241 -3.54 -54.88 -17.98
N ASP A 242 -2.34 -55.41 -17.71
CA ASP A 242 -2.19 -56.79 -17.22
C ASP A 242 -2.79 -57.02 -15.83
N ALA A 243 -3.01 -55.95 -15.05
CA ALA A 243 -3.71 -56.00 -13.78
C ALA A 243 -5.21 -55.67 -13.91
N GLY A 244 -5.73 -55.60 -15.15
CA GLY A 244 -7.11 -55.22 -15.45
C GLY A 244 -7.37 -53.70 -15.47
N GLY A 245 -6.32 -52.88 -15.50
CA GLY A 245 -6.43 -51.42 -15.60
C GLY A 245 -6.76 -50.92 -17.01
N ASP A 246 -7.14 -49.65 -17.11
CA ASP A 246 -7.48 -48.99 -18.38
C ASP A 246 -6.21 -48.61 -19.16
N PRO A 247 -5.99 -49.16 -20.39
CA PRO A 247 -4.84 -48.81 -21.22
C PRO A 247 -4.72 -47.31 -21.52
N VAL A 248 -5.85 -46.59 -21.66
CA VAL A 248 -5.87 -45.16 -21.96
C VAL A 248 -5.33 -44.36 -20.77
N GLN A 249 -5.71 -44.75 -19.55
CA GLN A 249 -5.20 -44.14 -18.32
C GLN A 249 -3.71 -44.42 -18.15
N PHE A 250 -3.27 -45.65 -18.41
CA PHE A 250 -1.85 -46.01 -18.34
C PHE A 250 -1.00 -45.17 -19.31
N GLN A 251 -1.44 -45.01 -20.56
CA GLN A 251 -0.75 -44.17 -21.55
C GLN A 251 -0.69 -42.70 -21.13
N ALA A 252 -1.76 -42.17 -20.50
CA ALA A 252 -1.77 -40.81 -19.98
C ALA A 252 -0.74 -40.62 -18.85
N VAL A 253 -0.65 -41.59 -17.93
CA VAL A 253 0.34 -41.61 -16.83
C VAL A 253 1.76 -41.71 -17.38
N GLU A 254 2.00 -42.56 -18.38
CA GLU A 254 3.32 -42.71 -19.00
C GLU A 254 3.76 -41.43 -19.73
N ARG A 255 2.86 -40.80 -20.50
CA ARG A 255 3.14 -39.51 -21.15
C ARG A 255 3.50 -38.44 -20.12
N ALA A 256 2.70 -38.30 -19.07
CA ALA A 256 2.97 -37.35 -17.99
C ALA A 256 4.33 -37.60 -17.32
N TYR A 257 4.71 -38.87 -17.10
CA TYR A 257 6.01 -39.23 -16.55
C TYR A 257 7.17 -38.82 -17.47
N ARG A 258 7.05 -39.07 -18.79
CA ARG A 258 8.08 -38.68 -19.76
C ARG A 258 8.25 -37.16 -19.83
N GLU A 259 7.14 -36.40 -19.85
CA GLU A 259 7.16 -34.94 -19.82
C GLU A 259 7.81 -34.40 -18.54
N ALA A 260 7.47 -34.99 -17.38
CA ALA A 260 8.07 -34.61 -16.11
C ALA A 260 9.59 -34.87 -16.10
N LEU A 261 10.03 -36.05 -16.58
CA LEU A 261 11.47 -36.33 -16.70
C LEU A 261 12.18 -35.37 -17.66
N ALA A 262 11.56 -35.06 -18.80
CA ALA A 262 12.14 -34.11 -19.76
C ALA A 262 12.34 -32.73 -19.10
N TYR A 263 11.37 -32.25 -18.33
CA TYR A 263 11.49 -30.98 -17.60
C TYR A 263 12.68 -30.94 -16.64
N PHE A 264 12.96 -32.02 -15.90
CA PHE A 264 14.10 -32.11 -14.98
C PHE A 264 15.44 -32.49 -15.66
N SER A 265 15.40 -33.03 -16.89
CA SER A 265 16.60 -33.51 -17.59
C SER A 265 17.08 -32.58 -18.68
N SER A 266 16.25 -31.63 -19.16
CA SER A 266 16.68 -30.66 -20.16
C SER A 266 17.80 -29.79 -19.59
N PRO A 267 19.03 -29.89 -20.13
CA PRO A 267 20.02 -28.83 -19.93
C PRO A 267 19.46 -27.60 -20.65
N ASP A 268 19.29 -26.48 -19.95
CA ASP A 268 18.88 -25.26 -20.60
C ASP A 268 19.93 -24.86 -21.66
N ASP A 269 19.45 -24.64 -22.88
CA ASP A 269 20.21 -24.15 -24.03
C ASP A 269 20.20 -22.62 -23.94
N PRO A 270 21.28 -21.94 -23.48
CA PRO A 270 21.22 -20.55 -23.05
C PRO A 270 21.14 -19.52 -24.21
N ALA A 271 20.75 -19.91 -25.43
CA ALA A 271 20.94 -19.11 -26.65
C ALA A 271 19.66 -18.67 -27.41
N GLY A 272 18.45 -18.90 -26.88
CA GLY A 272 17.22 -18.80 -27.67
C GLY A 272 16.41 -17.49 -27.67
N LEU A 273 16.84 -16.41 -27.01
CA LEU A 273 16.09 -15.14 -26.96
C LEU A 273 17.00 -13.92 -27.17
N GLY A 274 17.53 -13.82 -28.39
CA GLY A 274 18.11 -12.60 -28.94
C GLY A 274 17.56 -12.37 -30.35
N ALA A 275 16.35 -11.80 -30.45
CA ALA A 275 15.82 -11.14 -31.64
C ALA A 275 14.78 -10.11 -31.22
#